data_AF-A0A6I4YDR8-F1
#
_entry.id   AF-A0A6I4YDR8-F1
#
_cell.length_a   1.000
_cell.length_b   1.000
_cell.length_c   1.000
_cell.angle_alpha   90.00
_cell.angle_beta   90.00
_cell.angle_gamma   90.00
#
_symmetry.space_group_name_H-M   'P 1'
#
loop_
_entity.id
_entity.type
_entity.pdbx_description
1 polymer ?
#
loop_
_entity_poly.entity_id
_entity_poly.type
_entity_poly.pdbx_seq_one_letter_code
_entity_poly.pdbx_strand_id
1 'polypeptide(L)'
;MNVTRHFSDTRTDEGRVRILVQSGRLVLEAEGPGWHHRSVHADLGDVTLELAWLPGLGARLYGDVMEDVARQVQLDGAAPECGGTDLPGAA
;
A
#
# COMPACT_ATOMS: atom_id res chain seq x y z
N MET A 1 -7.61 19.73 -4.11
CA MET A 1 -7.88 18.55 -4.96
C MET A 1 -7.25 17.36 -4.27
N ASN A 2 -8.05 16.51 -3.60
CA ASN A 2 -7.50 15.46 -2.72
C ASN A 2 -7.17 14.22 -3.56
N VAL A 3 -5.94 14.14 -4.05
CA VAL A 3 -5.49 13.03 -4.90
C VAL A 3 -5.42 11.77 -4.02
N THR A 4 -6.26 10.80 -4.33
CA THR A 4 -6.16 9.45 -3.79
C THR A 4 -5.34 8.61 -4.77
N ARG A 5 -4.20 8.09 -4.33
CA ARG A 5 -3.38 7.15 -5.11
C ARG A 5 -3.57 5.74 -4.55
N HIS A 6 -3.74 4.75 -5.42
CA HIS A 6 -3.67 3.35 -4.99
C HIS A 6 -2.19 2.97 -4.82
N PHE A 7 -1.84 2.47 -3.64
CA PHE A 7 -0.54 1.85 -3.39
C PHE A 7 -0.60 0.36 -3.73
N SER A 8 -1.62 -0.34 -3.22
CA SER A 8 -1.86 -1.76 -3.48
C SER A 8 -3.37 -2.04 -3.60
N ASP A 9 -3.74 -2.98 -4.47
CA ASP A 9 -5.11 -3.41 -4.73
C ASP A 9 -5.14 -4.91 -5.04
N THR A 10 -5.31 -5.73 -4.01
CA THR A 10 -5.31 -7.19 -4.13
C THR A 10 -6.73 -7.72 -4.00
N ARG A 11 -7.17 -8.52 -4.97
CA ARG A 11 -8.50 -9.15 -5.01
C ARG A 11 -8.37 -10.64 -5.22
N THR A 12 -9.07 -11.40 -4.38
CA THR A 12 -9.23 -12.86 -4.48
C THR A 12 -10.70 -13.25 -4.38
N ASP A 13 -10.98 -14.55 -4.44
CA ASP A 13 -12.29 -15.11 -4.10
C ASP A 13 -12.66 -14.97 -2.61
N GLU A 14 -11.68 -14.78 -1.71
CA GLU A 14 -11.89 -14.57 -0.27
C GLU A 14 -12.28 -13.13 0.08
N GLY A 15 -11.95 -12.17 -0.78
CA GLY A 15 -12.17 -10.76 -0.50
C GLY A 15 -11.27 -9.82 -1.29
N ARG A 16 -11.13 -8.60 -0.78
CA ARG A 16 -10.28 -7.56 -1.37
C ARG A 16 -9.64 -6.70 -0.30
N VAL A 17 -8.38 -6.36 -0.53
CA VAL A 17 -7.61 -5.42 0.29
C VAL A 17 -7.08 -4.30 -0.60
N ARG A 18 -7.26 -3.06 -0.14
CA ARG A 18 -6.74 -1.86 -0.75
C ARG A 18 -5.89 -1.11 0.26
N ILE A 19 -4.74 -0.63 -0.20
CA ILE A 19 -3.92 0.33 0.52
C ILE A 19 -3.85 1.58 -0.34
N LEU A 20 -4.37 2.69 0.16
CA LEU A 20 -4.46 3.96 -0.56
C LEU A 20 -3.56 5.00 0.11
N VAL A 21 -2.92 5.86 -0.66
CA VAL A 21 -2.27 7.08 -0.16
C VAL A 21 -3.26 8.24 -0.31
N GLN A 22 -3.68 8.83 0.81
CA GLN A 22 -4.56 9.99 0.87
C GLN A 22 -3.99 11.06 1.80
N SER A 23 -3.74 12.26 1.27
CA SER A 23 -3.25 13.40 2.06
C SER A 23 -1.99 13.09 2.91
N GLY A 24 -1.08 12.26 2.40
CA GLY A 24 0.13 11.83 3.12
C GLY A 24 -0.08 10.77 4.20
N ARG A 25 -1.26 10.14 4.24
CA ARG A 25 -1.57 9.00 5.11
C ARG A 25 -1.92 7.77 4.28
N LEU A 26 -1.79 6.59 4.90
CA LEU A 26 -2.27 5.35 4.31
C LEU A 26 -3.68 5.03 4.79
N VAL A 27 -4.55 4.64 3.88
CA VAL A 27 -5.90 4.15 4.18
C VAL A 27 -5.93 2.68 3.81
N LEU A 28 -6.19 1.83 4.80
CA LEU A 28 -6.44 0.41 4.62
C LEU A 28 -7.94 0.20 4.47
N GLU A 29 -8.37 -0.41 3.36
CA GLU A 29 -9.74 -0.88 3.18
C GLU A 29 -9.69 -2.38 2.88
N ALA A 30 -10.29 -3.21 3.73
CA ALA A 30 -10.35 -4.65 3.56
C ALA A 30 -11.81 -5.13 3.65
N GLU A 31 -12.21 -6.03 2.78
CA GLU A 31 -13.58 -6.53 2.72
C GLU A 31 -13.63 -8.00 2.29
N GLY A 32 -14.61 -8.74 2.82
CA GLY A 32 -14.87 -10.12 2.46
C GLY A 32 -16.31 -10.51 2.82
N PRO A 33 -16.70 -11.79 2.64
CA PRO A 33 -18.05 -12.24 2.92
C PRO A 33 -18.47 -11.97 4.37
N GLY A 34 -19.41 -11.03 4.56
CA GLY A 34 -19.96 -10.69 5.87
C GLY A 34 -19.07 -9.79 6.74
N TRP A 35 -17.95 -9.28 6.23
CA TRP A 35 -17.08 -8.38 6.98
C TRP A 35 -16.49 -7.26 6.11
N HIS A 36 -16.27 -6.11 6.73
CA HIS A 36 -15.57 -4.97 6.13
C HIS A 36 -14.74 -4.31 7.21
N HIS A 37 -13.64 -3.69 6.79
CA HIS A 37 -12.69 -3.01 7.66
C HIS A 37 -12.14 -1.77 6.96
N ARG A 38 -11.99 -0.70 7.73
CA ARG A 38 -11.36 0.54 7.26
C ARG A 38 -10.58 1.19 8.39
N SER A 39 -9.32 1.52 8.12
CA SER A 39 -8.48 2.26 9.06
C SER A 39 -7.50 3.18 8.34
N VAL A 40 -6.87 4.08 9.11
CA VAL A 40 -5.94 5.09 8.61
C VAL A 40 -4.66 5.02 9.43
N HIS A 41 -3.53 4.98 8.74
CA HIS A 41 -2.21 4.72 9.30
C HIS A 41 -1.20 5.77 8.87
N ALA A 42 -0.17 5.97 9.69
CA ALA A 42 0.92 6.90 9.39
C ALA A 42 1.90 6.32 8.36
N ASP A 43 2.18 5.02 8.46
CA ASP A 43 3.13 4.32 7.60
C ASP A 43 2.69 2.88 7.28
N LEU A 44 3.45 2.26 6.38
CA LEU A 44 3.16 0.93 5.85
C LEU A 44 3.38 -0.18 6.88
N GLY A 45 4.24 0.03 7.87
CA GLY A 45 4.47 -0.90 8.97
C GLY A 45 3.19 -1.10 9.78
N ASP A 46 2.53 -0.01 10.18
CA ASP A 46 1.25 -0.06 10.89
C ASP A 46 0.14 -0.76 10.07
N VAL A 47 0.08 -0.49 8.75
CA VAL A 47 -0.87 -1.16 7.84
C VAL A 47 -0.66 -2.67 7.82
N THR A 48 0.58 -3.11 7.65
CA THR A 48 0.92 -4.55 7.57
C THR A 48 0.71 -5.27 8.91
N LEU A 49 1.00 -4.59 10.02
CA LEU A 49 0.69 -5.10 11.35
C LEU A 49 -0.82 -5.30 11.49
N GLU A 50 -1.64 -4.30 11.17
CA GLU A 50 -3.09 -4.43 11.31
C GLU A 50 -3.68 -5.53 10.42
N LEU A 51 -3.19 -5.65 9.17
CA LEU A 51 -3.54 -6.75 8.28
C LEU A 51 -3.32 -8.13 8.92
N ALA A 52 -2.21 -8.31 9.64
CA ALA A 52 -1.89 -9.58 10.31
C ALA A 52 -2.86 -9.94 11.44
N TRP A 53 -3.57 -8.96 12.01
CA TRP A 53 -4.52 -9.15 13.11
C TRP A 53 -5.99 -9.11 12.67
N LEU A 54 -6.28 -8.94 11.38
CA LEU A 54 -7.67 -8.86 10.91
C LEU A 54 -8.36 -10.22 10.97
N PRO A 55 -9.40 -10.39 11.82
CA PRO A 55 -9.99 -11.69 12.10
C PRO A 55 -10.72 -12.32 10.89
N GLY A 56 -11.12 -11.51 9.90
CA GLY A 56 -11.76 -11.97 8.67
C GLY A 56 -10.80 -12.23 7.50
N LEU A 57 -9.52 -11.92 7.67
CA LEU A 57 -8.55 -12.00 6.58
C LEU A 57 -7.98 -13.43 6.46
N GLY A 58 -8.28 -14.09 5.34
CA GLY A 58 -7.75 -15.42 5.04
C GLY A 58 -6.24 -15.38 4.77
N ALA A 59 -5.56 -16.49 5.07
CA ALA A 59 -4.11 -16.61 4.90
C ALA A 59 -3.67 -16.42 3.43
N ARG A 60 -4.49 -16.85 2.47
CA ARG A 60 -4.23 -16.67 1.04
C ARG A 60 -4.31 -15.20 0.65
N LEU A 61 -5.42 -14.53 0.97
CA LEU A 61 -5.54 -13.08 0.70
C LEU A 61 -4.45 -12.27 1.42
N TYR A 62 -4.10 -12.61 2.66
CA TYR A 62 -2.96 -11.99 3.35
C TYR A 62 -1.64 -12.18 2.61
N GLY A 63 -1.32 -13.40 2.18
CA GLY A 63 -0.10 -13.71 1.44
C GLY A 63 0.00 -12.91 0.13
N ASP A 64 -1.07 -12.91 -0.67
CA ASP A 64 -1.14 -12.20 -1.94
C ASP A 64 -0.98 -10.67 -1.74
N VAL A 65 -1.54 -10.12 -0.65
CA VAL A 65 -1.36 -8.71 -0.29
C VAL A 65 0.10 -8.42 0.08
N MET A 66 0.72 -9.26 0.89
CA MET A 66 2.11 -9.04 1.31
C MET A 66 3.10 -9.16 0.15
N GLU A 67 2.83 -10.05 -0.81
CA GLU A 67 3.61 -10.13 -2.06
C GLU A 67 3.45 -8.85 -2.90
N ASP A 68 2.21 -8.36 -3.05
CA ASP A 68 1.95 -7.12 -3.77
C ASP A 68 2.63 -5.92 -3.10
N VAL A 69 2.51 -5.80 -1.79
CA VAL A 69 3.18 -4.76 -0.98
C VAL A 69 4.68 -4.81 -1.16
N ALA A 70 5.30 -5.99 -1.06
CA ALA A 70 6.74 -6.15 -1.25
C ALA A 70 7.18 -5.76 -2.66
N ARG A 71 6.37 -6.05 -3.68
CA ARG A 71 6.61 -5.64 -5.06
C ARG A 71 6.50 -4.12 -5.22
N GLN A 72 5.49 -3.49 -4.63
CA GLN A 72 5.31 -2.03 -4.70
C GLN A 72 6.44 -1.28 -4.00
N VAL A 73 6.87 -1.73 -2.82
CA VAL A 73 8.04 -1.15 -2.12
C VAL A 73 9.30 -1.19 -2.99
N GLN A 74 9.52 -2.29 -3.71
CA GLN A 74 10.65 -2.38 -4.64
C GLN A 74 10.51 -1.41 -5.82
N LEU A 75 9.31 -1.20 -6.35
CA LEU A 75 9.06 -0.27 -7.46
C LEU A 75 9.20 1.20 -7.02
N ASP A 76 8.64 1.58 -5.87
CA ASP A 76 8.79 2.91 -5.30
C ASP A 76 10.26 3.19 -4.92
N GLY A 77 10.99 2.20 -4.41
CA GLY A 77 12.41 2.31 -4.09
C GLY A 77 13.34 2.27 -5.32
N ALA A 78 12.90 1.67 -6.43
CA ALA A 78 13.65 1.58 -7.67
C ALA A 78 13.35 2.71 -8.67
N ALA A 79 12.45 3.65 -8.34
CA ALA A 79 12.31 4.86 -9.12
C ALA A 79 13.64 5.65 -9.03
N PRO A 80 14.44 5.73 -10.12
CA PRO A 80 15.58 6.63 -10.09
C PRO A 80 15.02 8.04 -9.94
N GLU A 81 15.61 8.81 -9.05
CA GLU A 81 15.48 10.27 -9.05
C GLU A 81 16.09 10.79 -10.36
N CYS A 82 15.37 10.65 -11.48
CA CYS A 82 15.68 11.30 -12.74
C CYS A 82 15.31 12.78 -12.61
N GLY A 83 16.13 13.50 -11.84
CA GLY A 83 15.90 14.90 -11.48
C GLY A 83 17.12 15.51 -10.81
N GLY A 84 18.28 15.42 -11.46
CA GLY A 84 19.53 16.05 -11.01
C GLY A 84 20.33 16.59 -12.19
N THR A 85 19.75 17.53 -12.95
CA THR A 85 20.54 18.39 -13.83
C THR A 85 20.93 19.64 -13.03
N ASP A 86 22.16 19.70 -12.53
CA ASP A 86 22.94 20.94 -12.43
C ASP A 86 24.41 20.57 -12.17
N LEU A 87 25.23 20.59 -13.22
CA LEU A 87 26.68 20.73 -13.09
C LEU A 87 26.97 22.23 -13.16
N PRO A 88 27.41 22.87 -12.07
CA PRO A 88 27.75 24.28 -12.10
C PRO A 88 29.01 24.49 -12.94
N GLY A 89 29.00 25.54 -13.74
CA GLY A 89 30.15 25.97 -14.52
C GLY A 89 31.37 26.25 -13.63
N ALA A 90 32.53 25.77 -14.08
CA ALA A 90 33.84 26.25 -13.70
C ALA A 90 34.82 25.76 -14.78
N ALA A 91 35.78 26.51 -15.32
CA ALA A 91 36.07 27.93 -15.40
C ALA A 91 37.09 28.04 -16.55
#